data_AF-A0A947DM79-F1
#
_entry.id   AF-A0A947DM79-F1
#
_cell.length_a   1.000
_cell.length_b   1.000
_cell.length_c   1.000
_cell.angle_alpha   90.00
_cell.angle_beta   90.00
_cell.angle_gamma   90.00
#
_symmetry.space_group_name_H-M   'P 1'
#
loop_
_entity.id
_entity.type
_entity.pdbx_description
1 polymer ?
#
loop_
_entity_poly.entity_id
_entity_poly.type
_entity_poly.pdbx_seq_one_letter_code
_entity_poly.pdbx_strand_id
1 'polypeptide(L)'
;MKITAEAAELSILRRRRALARLAIDGALLAPARDGRSHGVFAKGDRRRRALAKLSNEEVHMLLAEGVIARAAFAGTYRLSGPGHAFRARDAADFMPWRAQHGAIVERQVMNDAGVFQPVRGADPGGPFARLQRVAEGDFFAAREIAAARTLWGDWTRSQRGLIAGSDWTAPPRGSASRGPGGAQETAANGAIDARRRVDAALGALPLSLSGAVRAACLEGCSFADIELTRRWPARSGKLVLKLALELLANHYEAG
;
A
#
# COMPACT_ATOMS: atom_id res chain seq x y z
N MET A 1 -3.08 -13.99 40.39
CA MET A 1 -3.75 -14.02 39.06
C MET A 1 -4.20 -12.66 38.54
N LYS A 2 -4.76 -11.73 39.36
CA LYS A 2 -5.16 -10.39 38.89
C LYS A 2 -3.98 -9.49 38.49
N ILE A 3 -2.91 -9.46 39.30
CA ILE A 3 -1.71 -8.62 39.07
C ILE A 3 -0.99 -8.98 37.75
N THR A 4 -0.97 -10.25 37.38
CA THR A 4 -0.33 -10.72 36.13
C THR A 4 -1.13 -10.34 34.89
N ALA A 5 -2.47 -10.28 34.98
CA ALA A 5 -3.32 -9.86 33.88
C ALA A 5 -3.20 -8.35 33.61
N GLU A 6 -3.21 -7.53 34.67
CA GLU A 6 -3.01 -6.08 34.55
C GLU A 6 -1.63 -5.71 33.99
N ALA A 7 -0.58 -6.42 34.42
CA ALA A 7 0.77 -6.22 33.89
C ALA A 7 0.87 -6.58 32.39
N ALA A 8 0.19 -7.64 31.96
CA ALA A 8 0.13 -8.04 30.55
C ALA A 8 -0.62 -7.00 29.71
N GLU A 9 -1.75 -6.49 30.20
CA GLU A 9 -2.55 -5.46 29.53
C GLU A 9 -1.77 -4.14 29.37
N LEU A 10 -1.07 -3.72 30.43
CA LEU A 10 -0.17 -2.56 30.37
C LEU A 10 0.96 -2.74 29.35
N SER A 11 1.52 -3.95 29.22
CA SER A 11 2.50 -4.24 28.18
C SER A 11 1.91 -4.18 26.77
N ILE A 12 0.68 -4.69 26.56
CA ILE A 12 -0.03 -4.59 25.27
C ILE A 12 -0.23 -3.11 24.89
N LEU A 13 -0.76 -2.29 25.79
CA LEU A 13 -0.98 -0.86 25.55
C LEU A 13 0.32 -0.11 25.28
N ARG A 14 1.41 -0.45 25.99
CA ARG A 14 2.73 0.12 25.77
C ARG A 14 3.27 -0.22 24.39
N ARG A 15 3.18 -1.49 23.97
CA ARG A 15 3.57 -1.96 22.63
C ARG A 15 2.77 -1.25 21.54
N ARG A 16 1.43 -1.20 21.67
CA ARG A 16 0.54 -0.43 20.79
C ARG A 16 1.00 1.00 20.61
N ARG A 17 1.24 1.71 21.71
CA ARG A 17 1.70 3.10 21.70
C ARG A 17 3.07 3.23 21.03
N ALA A 18 4.02 2.34 21.32
CA ALA A 18 5.36 2.39 20.72
C ALA A 18 5.32 2.15 19.20
N LEU A 19 4.56 1.15 18.74
CA LEU A 19 4.40 0.87 17.31
C LEU A 19 3.68 2.01 16.57
N ALA A 20 2.69 2.65 17.20
CA ALA A 20 2.05 3.85 16.66
C ALA A 20 3.04 5.01 16.47
N ARG A 21 4.01 5.18 17.38
CA ARG A 21 5.05 6.21 17.26
C ARG A 21 6.16 5.84 16.28
N LEU A 22 6.47 4.55 16.13
CA LEU A 22 7.42 4.05 15.12
C LEU A 22 6.89 4.14 13.68
N ALA A 23 5.58 4.27 13.51
CA ALA A 23 4.96 4.47 12.20
C ALA A 23 5.20 5.88 11.60
N ILE A 24 5.64 6.84 12.42
CA ILE A 24 5.97 8.19 11.98
C ILE A 24 7.21 8.12 11.09
N ASP A 25 7.19 8.83 9.95
CA ASP A 25 8.30 8.79 9.01
C ASP A 25 9.63 9.22 9.66
N GLY A 26 10.68 8.45 9.37
CA GLY A 26 12.00 8.59 9.99
C GLY A 26 12.10 8.23 11.48
N ALA A 27 11.05 7.73 12.13
CA ALA A 27 11.15 7.29 13.53
C ALA A 27 12.12 6.11 13.68
N LEU A 28 12.80 6.07 14.83
CA LEU A 28 13.80 5.06 15.15
C LEU A 28 13.61 4.55 16.57
N LEU A 29 13.63 3.23 16.74
CA LEU A 29 13.74 2.60 18.04
C LEU A 29 15.22 2.41 18.34
N ALA A 30 15.67 2.93 19.48
CA ALA A 30 17.09 2.95 19.78
C ALA A 30 17.34 2.75 21.28
N PRO A 31 18.49 2.19 21.68
CA PRO A 31 18.76 1.88 23.08
C PRO A 31 18.74 3.17 23.91
N ALA A 32 18.05 3.17 25.03
CA ALA A 32 18.04 4.29 25.96
C ALA A 32 19.38 4.38 26.69
N ARG A 33 19.67 5.55 27.28
CA ARG A 33 20.90 5.77 28.06
C ARG A 33 20.97 4.91 29.33
N ASP A 34 19.82 4.39 29.78
CA ASP A 34 19.72 3.50 30.94
C ASP A 34 20.17 2.05 30.66
N GLY A 35 20.40 1.68 29.40
CA GLY A 35 20.83 0.33 28.98
C GLY A 35 19.77 -0.77 29.16
N ARG A 36 18.63 -0.46 29.77
CA ARG A 36 17.58 -1.44 30.13
C ARG A 36 16.34 -1.35 29.23
N SER A 37 16.25 -0.29 28.45
CA SER A 37 15.10 -0.02 27.59
C SER A 37 15.52 0.51 26.23
N HIS A 38 14.58 0.47 25.28
CA HIS A 38 14.68 1.18 24.02
C HIS A 38 13.64 2.30 23.97
N GLY A 39 14.07 3.47 23.48
CA GLY A 39 13.21 4.62 23.27
C GLY A 39 12.85 4.78 21.80
N VAL A 40 11.61 5.22 21.52
CA VAL A 40 11.19 5.64 20.19
C VAL A 40 11.50 7.12 20.01
N PHE A 41 12.28 7.47 19.00
CA PHE A 41 12.70 8.84 18.69
C PHE A 41 12.20 9.25 17.31
N ALA A 42 11.50 10.38 17.21
CA ALA A 42 11.07 10.95 15.93
C ALA A 42 12.30 11.38 15.11
N LYS A 43 12.33 11.04 13.82
CA LYS A 43 13.43 11.37 12.90
C LYS A 43 14.82 10.91 13.39
N GLY A 44 14.87 9.95 14.33
CA GLY A 44 16.11 9.50 14.96
C GLY A 44 16.81 10.52 15.88
N ASP A 45 16.17 11.64 16.21
CA ASP A 45 16.77 12.65 17.10
C ASP A 45 16.74 12.18 18.56
N ARG A 46 17.88 11.65 19.01
CA ARG A 46 18.09 11.12 20.36
C ARG A 46 18.33 12.20 21.42
N ARG A 47 18.40 13.49 21.05
CA ARG A 47 18.55 14.60 22.00
C ARG A 47 17.22 14.94 22.67
N ARG A 48 16.10 14.63 22.00
CA ARG A 48 14.75 14.85 22.53
C ARG A 48 14.29 13.68 23.40
N ARG A 49 13.25 13.93 24.20
CA ARG A 49 12.60 12.89 25.01
C ARG A 49 12.00 11.81 24.11
N ALA A 50 12.19 10.55 24.46
CA ALA A 50 11.58 9.42 23.77
C ALA A 50 10.04 9.50 23.81
N LEU A 51 9.39 9.26 22.68
CA LEU A 51 7.93 9.30 22.50
C LEU A 51 7.21 8.12 23.17
N ALA A 52 7.92 7.00 23.27
CA ALA A 52 7.51 5.78 23.95
C ALA A 52 8.78 5.02 24.37
N LYS A 53 8.65 4.11 25.34
CA LYS A 53 9.72 3.21 25.77
C LYS A 53 9.23 1.76 25.72
N LEU A 54 10.14 0.85 25.40
CA LEU A 54 9.94 -0.60 25.44
C LEU A 54 11.07 -1.23 26.25
N SER A 55 10.79 -2.30 26.99
CA SER A 55 11.83 -3.11 27.63
C SER A 55 12.66 -3.85 26.58
N ASN A 56 13.87 -4.27 26.93
CA ASN A 56 14.70 -5.08 26.02
C ASN A 56 14.02 -6.40 25.63
N GLU A 57 13.23 -6.98 26.54
CA GLU A 57 12.42 -8.18 26.29
C GLU A 57 11.31 -7.92 25.26
N GLU A 58 10.56 -6.82 25.41
CA GLU A 58 9.54 -6.42 24.44
C GLU A 58 10.14 -6.18 23.05
N VAL A 59 11.35 -5.61 22.97
CA VAL A 59 12.09 -5.42 21.71
C VAL A 59 12.49 -6.76 21.10
N HIS A 60 12.99 -7.69 21.91
CA HIS A 60 13.39 -9.00 21.45
C HIS A 60 12.21 -9.79 20.88
N MET A 61 11.06 -9.76 21.57
CA MET A 61 9.82 -10.37 21.10
C MET A 61 9.34 -9.77 19.76
N LEU A 62 9.30 -8.44 19.65
CA LEU A 62 8.89 -7.77 18.41
C LEU A 62 9.84 -8.07 17.24
N LEU A 63 11.13 -8.27 17.52
CA LEU A 63 12.11 -8.66 16.51
C LEU A 63 11.89 -10.13 16.07
N ALA A 64 11.64 -11.03 17.01
CA ALA A 64 11.37 -12.44 16.73
C ALA A 64 10.06 -12.64 15.94
N GLU A 65 9.03 -11.86 16.24
CA GLU A 65 7.77 -11.83 15.50
C GLU A 65 7.87 -11.12 14.13
N GLY A 66 9.03 -10.52 13.82
CA GLY A 66 9.26 -9.79 12.58
C GLY A 66 8.50 -8.46 12.48
N VAL A 67 7.94 -7.96 13.59
CA VAL A 67 7.22 -6.67 13.65
C VAL A 67 8.18 -5.49 13.49
N ILE A 68 9.41 -5.63 13.98
CA ILE A 68 10.48 -4.66 13.77
C ILE A 68 11.64 -5.28 12.99
N ALA A 69 12.38 -4.46 12.26
CA ALA A 69 13.58 -4.85 11.54
C ALA A 69 14.79 -4.02 12.00
N ARG A 70 15.99 -4.60 11.91
CA ARG A 70 17.24 -3.89 12.21
C ARG A 70 17.40 -2.70 11.27
N ALA A 71 17.80 -1.56 11.83
CA ALA A 71 18.12 -0.36 11.08
C ALA A 71 19.63 -0.19 10.90
N ALA A 72 20.07 0.92 10.29
CA ALA A 72 21.45 1.14 9.88
C ALA A 72 22.49 1.09 11.02
N PHE A 73 22.10 1.43 12.26
CA PHE A 73 23.03 1.46 13.40
C PHE A 73 22.79 0.26 14.34
N ALA A 74 23.87 -0.19 14.98
CA ALA A 74 23.82 -1.30 15.94
C ALA A 74 22.81 -1.04 17.06
N GLY A 75 21.98 -2.05 17.34
CA GLY A 75 20.92 -1.97 18.35
C GLY A 75 19.76 -1.04 18.00
N THR A 76 19.69 -0.52 16.78
CA THR A 76 18.57 0.31 16.32
C THR A 76 17.62 -0.46 15.43
N TYR A 77 16.34 -0.12 15.51
CA TYR A 77 15.28 -0.82 14.79
C TYR A 77 14.26 0.16 14.21
N ARG A 78 13.59 -0.28 13.15
CA ARG A 78 12.45 0.40 12.52
C ARG A 78 11.28 -0.56 12.41
N LEU A 79 10.09 -0.02 12.19
CA LEU A 79 8.92 -0.84 11.88
C LEU A 79 9.18 -1.56 10.54
N SER A 80 8.93 -2.86 10.50
CA SER A 80 9.05 -3.65 9.27
C SER A 80 7.77 -3.53 8.43
N GLY A 81 7.81 -3.97 7.15
CA GLY A 81 6.60 -4.09 6.33
C GLY A 81 5.47 -4.89 7.01
N PRO A 82 5.73 -6.13 7.48
CA PRO A 82 4.78 -6.89 8.29
C PRO A 82 4.35 -6.18 9.58
N GLY A 83 5.25 -5.41 10.22
CA GLY A 83 4.94 -4.63 11.40
C GLY A 83 3.94 -3.50 11.16
N HIS A 84 3.96 -2.89 9.98
CA HIS A 84 2.93 -1.93 9.57
C HIS A 84 1.55 -2.60 9.48
N ALA A 85 1.48 -3.80 8.91
CA ALA A 85 0.25 -4.58 8.81
C ALA A 85 -0.25 -5.04 10.19
N PHE A 86 0.65 -5.56 11.03
CA PHE A 86 0.35 -5.96 12.41
C PHE A 86 -0.25 -4.80 13.21
N ARG A 87 0.39 -3.62 13.16
CA ARG A 87 -0.10 -2.41 13.85
C ARG A 87 -1.48 -2.00 13.35
N ALA A 88 -1.71 -2.04 12.04
CA ALA A 88 -3.00 -1.68 11.45
C ALA A 88 -4.12 -2.64 11.88
N ARG A 89 -3.83 -3.95 11.95
CA ARG A 89 -4.74 -4.96 12.51
C ARG A 89 -5.08 -4.67 13.97
N ASP A 90 -4.07 -4.40 14.77
CA ASP A 90 -4.18 -4.25 16.21
C ASP A 90 -4.86 -2.93 16.64
N ALA A 91 -4.78 -1.90 15.80
CA ALA A 91 -5.45 -0.62 16.02
C ALA A 91 -6.88 -0.54 15.46
N ALA A 92 -7.34 -1.56 14.72
CA ALA A 92 -8.63 -1.52 14.04
C ALA A 92 -9.73 -2.19 14.87
N ASP A 93 -10.79 -1.45 15.17
CA ASP A 93 -11.96 -1.97 15.89
C ASP A 93 -12.90 -2.77 14.97
N PHE A 94 -12.87 -2.47 13.66
CA PHE A 94 -13.74 -3.10 12.66
C PHE A 94 -12.91 -3.81 11.60
N MET A 95 -13.20 -5.10 11.37
CA MET A 95 -12.52 -5.96 10.39
C MET A 95 -10.98 -5.87 10.47
N PRO A 96 -10.36 -6.24 11.62
CA PRO A 96 -8.94 -6.04 11.86
C PRO A 96 -8.06 -6.76 10.83
N TRP A 97 -8.43 -7.97 10.43
CA TRP A 97 -7.75 -8.73 9.37
C TRP A 97 -7.83 -8.05 8.00
N ARG A 98 -8.84 -7.23 7.75
CA ARG A 98 -8.90 -6.43 6.51
C ARG A 98 -8.02 -5.20 6.63
N ALA A 99 -8.04 -4.52 7.78
CA ALA A 99 -7.28 -3.30 8.03
C ALA A 99 -5.77 -3.48 7.84
N GLN A 100 -5.25 -4.68 8.07
CA GLN A 100 -3.83 -5.00 7.82
C GLN A 100 -3.42 -4.89 6.34
N HIS A 101 -4.38 -5.04 5.41
CA HIS A 101 -4.14 -5.00 3.96
C HIS A 101 -4.45 -3.63 3.32
N GLY A 102 -4.96 -2.67 4.09
CA GLY A 102 -5.30 -1.34 3.59
C GLY A 102 -6.47 -0.69 4.35
N ALA A 103 -6.55 0.63 4.26
CA ALA A 103 -7.62 1.38 4.90
C ALA A 103 -8.98 1.05 4.27
N ILE A 104 -10.00 0.90 5.12
CA ILE A 104 -11.40 0.90 4.72
C ILE A 104 -11.86 2.34 4.79
N VAL A 105 -12.27 2.89 3.65
CA VAL A 105 -12.79 4.26 3.54
C VAL A 105 -14.27 4.22 3.21
N GLU A 106 -14.97 5.28 3.59
CA GLU A 106 -16.33 5.52 3.10
C GLU A 106 -16.25 6.01 1.66
N ARG A 107 -17.01 5.38 0.76
CA ARG A 107 -17.07 5.73 -0.66
C ARG A 107 -18.51 5.82 -1.13
N GLN A 108 -18.79 6.74 -2.03
CA GLN A 108 -20.07 6.84 -2.72
C GLN A 108 -20.05 5.88 -3.92
N VAL A 109 -21.00 4.95 -3.97
CA VAL A 109 -21.17 4.02 -5.09
C VAL A 109 -22.57 4.18 -5.62
N MET A 110 -22.70 4.34 -6.94
CA MET A 110 -24.01 4.35 -7.59
C MET A 110 -24.56 2.92 -7.62
N ASN A 111 -25.77 2.73 -7.12
CA ASN A 111 -26.49 1.46 -7.21
C ASN A 111 -27.15 1.30 -8.59
N ASP A 112 -27.78 0.14 -8.82
CA ASP A 112 -28.44 -0.19 -10.09
C ASP A 112 -29.63 0.75 -10.42
N ALA A 113 -30.14 1.49 -9.43
CA ALA A 113 -31.18 2.49 -9.59
C ALA A 113 -30.64 3.90 -9.88
N GLY A 114 -29.32 4.06 -10.07
CA GLY A 114 -28.70 5.36 -10.34
C GLY A 114 -28.51 6.24 -9.11
N VAL A 115 -28.72 5.71 -7.90
CA VAL A 115 -28.61 6.45 -6.64
C VAL A 115 -27.26 6.19 -5.99
N PHE A 116 -26.57 7.26 -5.59
CA PHE A 116 -25.34 7.15 -4.81
C PHE A 116 -25.65 6.70 -3.38
N GLN A 117 -24.99 5.63 -2.94
CA GLN A 117 -25.04 5.13 -1.58
C GLN A 117 -23.65 5.12 -0.95
N PRO A 118 -23.52 5.54 0.33
CA PRO A 118 -22.28 5.40 1.07
C PRO A 118 -22.05 3.93 1.39
N VAL A 119 -20.92 3.39 0.96
CA VAL A 119 -20.45 2.04 1.30
C VAL A 119 -19.05 2.13 1.88
N ARG A 120 -18.72 1.23 2.81
CA ARG A 120 -17.36 1.08 3.32
C ARG A 120 -16.61 0.09 2.45
N GLY A 121 -15.49 0.52 1.86
CA GLY A 121 -14.72 -0.31 0.93
C GLY A 121 -13.24 0.00 0.98
N ALA A 122 -12.44 -0.75 0.22
CA ALA A 122 -11.04 -0.40 0.02
C ALA A 122 -10.93 0.99 -0.63
N ASP A 123 -9.91 1.75 -0.23
CA ASP A 123 -9.60 3.03 -0.85
C ASP A 123 -9.48 2.87 -2.38
N PRO A 124 -10.37 3.50 -3.18
CA PRO A 124 -10.30 3.44 -4.63
C PRO A 124 -9.06 4.19 -5.15
N GLY A 125 -8.43 5.02 -4.31
CA GLY A 125 -7.13 5.62 -4.58
C GLY A 125 -6.00 4.61 -4.63
N GLY A 126 -6.12 3.40 -4.08
CA GLY A 126 -5.12 2.33 -4.19
C GLY A 126 -3.66 2.81 -4.02
N PRO A 127 -2.68 2.32 -4.82
CA PRO A 127 -1.31 2.85 -4.83
C PRO A 127 -1.22 4.36 -5.16
N PHE A 128 -2.23 4.91 -5.83
CA PHE A 128 -2.35 6.33 -6.20
C PHE A 128 -2.62 7.27 -5.04
N ALA A 129 -3.16 6.81 -3.92
CA ALA A 129 -3.40 7.66 -2.76
C ALA A 129 -2.09 8.31 -2.25
N ARG A 130 -0.95 7.64 -2.44
CA ARG A 130 0.37 8.21 -2.13
C ARG A 130 0.80 9.24 -3.18
N LEU A 131 0.57 8.99 -4.47
CA LEU A 131 0.87 9.94 -5.54
C LEU A 131 0.02 11.20 -5.41
N GLN A 132 -1.27 11.07 -5.10
CA GLN A 132 -2.18 12.19 -4.88
C GLN A 132 -1.78 13.05 -3.68
N ARG A 133 -1.41 12.42 -2.55
CA ARG A 133 -0.85 13.17 -1.39
C ARG A 133 0.44 13.93 -1.70
N VAL A 134 1.24 13.44 -2.66
CA VAL A 134 2.45 14.15 -3.12
C VAL A 134 2.12 15.20 -4.18
N ALA A 135 0.99 15.05 -4.86
CA ALA A 135 0.45 15.98 -5.84
C ALA A 135 -0.28 17.18 -5.21
N GLU A 136 -0.67 17.12 -3.93
CA GLU A 136 -1.22 18.25 -3.14
C GLU A 136 -0.32 19.51 -3.11
N GLY A 137 0.88 19.47 -3.71
CA GLY A 137 1.76 20.63 -3.93
C GLY A 137 2.06 20.93 -5.41
N ASP A 138 1.07 20.83 -6.31
CA ASP A 138 1.11 21.23 -7.74
C ASP A 138 2.23 20.63 -8.60
N PHE A 139 2.95 19.64 -8.10
CA PHE A 139 4.12 19.13 -8.82
C PHE A 139 3.75 18.34 -10.08
N PHE A 140 2.65 17.59 -10.03
CA PHE A 140 2.13 16.83 -11.17
C PHE A 140 0.95 17.58 -11.78
N ALA A 141 0.94 17.70 -13.10
CA ALA A 141 -0.17 18.33 -13.81
C ALA A 141 -1.45 17.45 -13.74
N ALA A 142 -2.62 18.07 -13.88
CA ALA A 142 -3.89 17.33 -13.87
C ALA A 142 -3.94 16.21 -14.93
N ARG A 143 -3.37 16.45 -16.12
CA ARG A 143 -3.27 15.45 -17.21
C ARG A 143 -2.41 14.24 -16.83
N GLU A 144 -1.31 14.46 -16.10
CA GLU A 144 -0.41 13.40 -15.64
C GLU A 144 -1.11 12.50 -14.64
N ILE A 145 -1.84 13.10 -13.70
CA ILE A 145 -2.65 12.37 -12.73
C ILE A 145 -3.81 11.63 -13.41
N ALA A 146 -4.45 12.23 -14.40
CA ALA A 146 -5.51 11.60 -15.18
C ALA A 146 -4.98 10.37 -15.95
N ALA A 147 -3.88 10.52 -16.69
CA ALA A 147 -3.22 9.44 -17.42
C ALA A 147 -2.86 8.26 -16.51
N ALA A 148 -2.30 8.58 -15.34
CA ALA A 148 -1.91 7.58 -14.37
C ALA A 148 -3.14 6.85 -13.76
N ARG A 149 -4.25 7.57 -13.50
CA ARG A 149 -5.53 6.97 -13.07
C ARG A 149 -6.14 6.08 -14.16
N THR A 150 -6.07 6.48 -15.42
CA THR A 150 -6.52 5.67 -16.56
C THR A 150 -5.74 4.36 -16.63
N LEU A 151 -4.41 4.43 -16.56
CA LEU A 151 -3.54 3.26 -16.51
C LEU A 151 -3.90 2.31 -15.37
N TRP A 152 -4.16 2.85 -14.17
CA TRP A 152 -4.59 2.05 -13.03
C TRP A 152 -5.95 1.39 -13.22
N GLY A 153 -6.90 2.11 -13.81
CA GLY A 153 -8.23 1.60 -14.13
C GLY A 153 -8.16 0.43 -15.11
N ASP A 154 -7.35 0.56 -16.17
CA ASP A 154 -7.10 -0.52 -17.11
C ASP A 154 -6.37 -1.69 -16.46
N TRP A 155 -5.35 -1.43 -15.65
CA TRP A 155 -4.67 -2.48 -14.91
C TRP A 155 -5.62 -3.23 -13.99
N THR A 156 -6.43 -2.53 -13.20
CA THR A 156 -7.42 -3.14 -12.30
C THR A 156 -8.44 -3.98 -13.06
N ARG A 157 -8.92 -3.51 -14.23
CA ARG A 157 -9.79 -4.29 -15.12
C ARG A 157 -9.08 -5.53 -15.65
N SER A 158 -7.81 -5.42 -16.03
CA SER A 158 -7.01 -6.55 -16.51
C SER A 158 -6.73 -7.62 -15.46
N GLN A 159 -6.87 -7.29 -14.17
CA GLN A 159 -6.80 -8.27 -13.08
C GLN A 159 -8.13 -9.03 -12.88
N ARG A 160 -9.26 -8.54 -13.40
CA ARG A 160 -10.58 -9.18 -13.31
C ARG A 160 -10.67 -10.32 -14.34
N GLY A 161 -10.03 -11.43 -14.03
CA GLY A 161 -9.91 -12.55 -14.98
C GLY A 161 -8.78 -13.51 -14.66
N LEU A 162 -7.93 -13.19 -13.67
CA LEU A 162 -7.02 -14.15 -13.04
C LEU A 162 -7.81 -15.15 -12.17
N ILE A 163 -8.75 -15.87 -12.76
CA ILE A 163 -9.23 -17.11 -12.14
C ILE A 163 -8.12 -18.12 -12.42
N ALA A 164 -7.32 -18.44 -11.41
CA ALA A 164 -6.18 -19.34 -11.53
C ALA A 164 -6.57 -20.82 -11.85
N GLY A 165 -7.85 -21.10 -12.14
CA GLY A 165 -8.32 -22.40 -12.56
C GLY A 165 -9.70 -22.32 -13.21
N SER A 166 -10.04 -23.30 -14.06
CA SER A 166 -11.41 -23.51 -14.51
C SER A 166 -12.30 -23.86 -13.31
N ASP A 167 -13.47 -23.25 -13.22
CA ASP A 167 -14.50 -23.67 -12.27
C ASP A 167 -15.09 -25.00 -12.74
N TRP A 168 -14.60 -26.11 -12.15
CA TRP A 168 -15.11 -27.45 -12.41
C TRP A 168 -16.33 -27.82 -11.56
N THR A 169 -16.75 -26.94 -10.64
CA THR A 169 -17.98 -27.09 -9.85
C THR A 169 -19.22 -26.61 -10.60
N ALA A 170 -19.06 -25.86 -11.69
CA ALA A 170 -20.15 -25.51 -12.57
C ALA A 170 -20.67 -26.78 -13.29
N PRO A 171 -21.97 -27.15 -13.13
CA PRO A 171 -22.52 -28.29 -13.85
C PRO A 171 -22.41 -28.06 -15.37
N PRO A 172 -22.20 -29.12 -16.18
CA PRO A 172 -22.21 -29.01 -17.64
C PRO A 172 -23.47 -28.26 -18.07
N ARG A 173 -23.32 -27.17 -18.82
CA ARG A 173 -24.46 -26.35 -19.25
C ARG A 173 -25.39 -27.20 -20.12
N GLY A 174 -26.46 -27.73 -19.52
CA GLY A 174 -27.59 -28.27 -20.26
C GLY A 174 -28.22 -27.17 -21.12
N SER A 175 -28.75 -27.52 -22.28
CA SER A 175 -29.20 -26.58 -23.34
C SER A 175 -30.28 -25.56 -22.91
N ALA A 176 -30.78 -25.62 -21.67
CA ALA A 176 -31.90 -24.84 -21.17
C ALA A 176 -31.51 -23.65 -20.26
N SER A 177 -30.26 -23.50 -19.80
CA SER A 177 -29.88 -22.31 -19.00
C SER A 177 -29.29 -21.21 -19.89
N ARG A 178 -30.18 -20.40 -20.45
CA ARG A 178 -29.86 -19.08 -21.01
C ARG A 178 -30.09 -17.99 -19.95
N GLY A 179 -29.33 -18.04 -18.84
CA GLY A 179 -28.92 -16.78 -18.19
C GLY A 179 -28.07 -15.96 -19.18
N PRO A 180 -27.85 -14.64 -18.98
CA PRO A 180 -27.24 -13.76 -19.99
C PRO A 180 -25.98 -14.40 -20.58
N GLY A 181 -26.11 -14.96 -21.78
CA GLY A 181 -25.06 -15.73 -22.42
C GLY A 181 -23.89 -14.81 -22.70
N GLY A 182 -22.72 -15.14 -22.18
CA GLY A 182 -21.51 -14.39 -22.47
C GLY A 182 -21.16 -13.28 -21.49
N ALA A 183 -21.79 -13.17 -20.32
CA ALA A 183 -21.32 -12.24 -19.27
C ALA A 183 -19.87 -12.55 -18.84
N GLN A 184 -19.53 -13.84 -18.71
CA GLN A 184 -18.17 -14.29 -18.38
C GLN A 184 -17.19 -14.10 -19.55
N GLU A 185 -17.61 -14.38 -20.78
CA GLU A 185 -16.82 -14.17 -22.00
C GLU A 185 -16.58 -12.68 -22.25
N THR A 186 -17.60 -11.83 -22.06
CA THR A 186 -17.50 -10.36 -22.16
C THR A 186 -16.57 -9.80 -21.08
N ALA A 187 -16.66 -10.31 -19.84
CA ALA A 187 -15.75 -9.93 -18.78
C ALA A 187 -14.30 -10.34 -19.08
N ALA A 188 -14.08 -11.55 -19.60
CA ALA A 188 -12.77 -12.05 -20.00
C ALA A 188 -12.18 -11.24 -21.16
N ASN A 189 -12.96 -10.97 -22.21
CA ASN A 189 -12.55 -10.12 -23.33
C ASN A 189 -12.21 -8.70 -22.86
N GLY A 190 -13.04 -8.12 -21.99
CA GLY A 190 -12.77 -6.82 -21.39
C GLY A 190 -11.47 -6.78 -20.58
N ALA A 191 -11.12 -7.87 -19.89
CA ALA A 191 -9.85 -7.99 -19.17
C ALA A 191 -8.64 -8.12 -20.12
N ILE A 192 -8.77 -8.87 -21.21
CA ILE A 192 -7.74 -9.00 -22.26
C ILE A 192 -7.49 -7.66 -22.93
N ASP A 193 -8.54 -6.93 -23.31
CA ASP A 193 -8.39 -5.62 -23.95
C ASP A 193 -7.80 -4.60 -22.98
N ALA A 194 -8.19 -4.64 -21.70
CA ALA A 194 -7.57 -3.82 -20.67
C ALA A 194 -6.08 -4.16 -20.49
N ARG A 195 -5.69 -5.44 -20.55
CA ARG A 195 -4.28 -5.85 -20.52
C ARG A 195 -3.51 -5.28 -21.71
N ARG A 196 -4.07 -5.39 -22.92
CA ARG A 196 -3.45 -4.84 -24.14
C ARG A 196 -3.23 -3.34 -24.02
N ARG A 197 -4.20 -2.58 -23.49
CA ARG A 197 -4.03 -1.13 -23.25
C ARG A 197 -2.93 -0.82 -22.24
N VAL A 198 -2.84 -1.58 -21.15
CA VAL A 198 -1.74 -1.43 -20.17
C VAL A 198 -0.39 -1.70 -20.81
N ASP A 199 -0.28 -2.79 -21.58
CA ASP A 199 0.98 -3.18 -22.20
C ASP A 199 1.40 -2.18 -23.28
N ALA A 200 0.44 -1.64 -24.06
CA ALA A 200 0.69 -0.57 -25.02
C ALA A 200 1.18 0.72 -24.33
N ALA A 201 0.51 1.15 -23.27
CA ALA A 201 0.87 2.35 -22.53
C ALA A 201 2.25 2.23 -21.86
N LEU A 202 2.54 1.07 -21.24
CA LEU A 202 3.85 0.82 -20.65
C LEU A 202 4.95 0.59 -21.69
N GLY A 203 4.60 0.06 -22.87
CA GLY A 203 5.51 -0.17 -23.99
C GLY A 203 5.88 1.10 -24.76
N ALA A 204 5.03 2.13 -24.72
CA ALA A 204 5.33 3.46 -25.27
C ALA A 204 6.40 4.23 -24.47
N LEU A 205 6.67 3.80 -23.23
CA LEU A 205 7.67 4.42 -22.36
C LEU A 205 9.04 3.76 -22.53
N PRO A 206 10.14 4.54 -22.43
CA PRO A 206 11.49 3.96 -22.30
C PRO A 206 11.56 2.95 -21.14
N LEU A 207 12.31 1.86 -21.31
CA LEU A 207 12.39 0.77 -20.33
C LEU A 207 12.71 1.24 -18.90
N SER A 208 13.60 2.23 -18.77
CA SER A 208 13.99 2.83 -17.50
C SER A 208 12.84 3.53 -16.77
N LEU A 209 11.90 4.12 -17.51
CA LEU A 209 10.74 4.86 -17.03
C LEU A 209 9.50 3.97 -16.85
N SER A 210 9.27 3.03 -17.77
CA SER A 210 8.14 2.10 -17.74
C SER A 210 8.06 1.34 -16.42
N GLY A 211 9.20 0.83 -15.96
CA GLY A 211 9.25 0.15 -14.66
C GLY A 211 9.03 1.08 -13.47
N ALA A 212 9.38 2.37 -13.56
CA ALA A 212 9.17 3.33 -12.48
C ALA A 212 7.69 3.71 -12.37
N VAL A 213 7.01 3.87 -13.52
CA VAL A 213 5.55 4.02 -13.58
C VAL A 213 4.88 2.78 -13.00
N ARG A 214 5.29 1.57 -13.40
CA ARG A 214 4.75 0.33 -12.82
C ARG A 214 4.90 0.29 -11.29
N ALA A 215 6.10 0.53 -10.78
CA ALA A 215 6.36 0.50 -9.34
C ALA A 215 5.59 1.57 -8.56
N ALA A 216 5.52 2.80 -9.07
CA ALA A 216 4.83 3.89 -8.38
C ALA A 216 3.30 3.82 -8.51
N CYS A 217 2.80 3.60 -9.73
CA CYS A 217 1.38 3.70 -10.07
C CYS A 217 0.62 2.39 -9.88
N LEU A 218 1.24 1.24 -10.14
CA LEU A 218 0.54 -0.06 -10.08
C LEU A 218 0.84 -0.82 -8.79
N GLU A 219 2.11 -0.80 -8.36
CA GLU A 219 2.55 -1.54 -7.16
C GLU A 219 2.48 -0.70 -5.87
N GLY A 220 2.49 0.63 -5.99
CA GLY A 220 2.42 1.53 -4.84
C GLY A 220 3.69 1.55 -4.00
N CYS A 221 4.86 1.37 -4.61
CA CYS A 221 6.15 1.53 -3.96
C CYS A 221 6.37 2.98 -3.49
N SER A 222 7.22 3.18 -2.48
CA SER A 222 7.65 4.54 -2.13
C SER A 222 8.74 5.03 -3.10
N PHE A 223 8.91 6.34 -3.23
CA PHE A 223 10.01 6.89 -4.04
C PHE A 223 11.38 6.41 -3.56
N ALA A 224 11.57 6.29 -2.25
CA ALA A 224 12.82 5.78 -1.67
C ALA A 224 13.07 4.31 -2.06
N ASP A 225 12.03 3.47 -2.08
CA ASP A 225 12.16 2.07 -2.50
C ASP A 225 12.48 1.96 -4.00
N ILE A 226 11.86 2.82 -4.81
CA ILE A 226 12.12 2.89 -6.27
C ILE A 226 13.56 3.32 -6.52
N GLU A 227 14.02 4.38 -5.84
CA GLU A 227 15.39 4.88 -5.92
C GLU A 227 16.40 3.80 -5.54
N LEU A 228 16.16 3.10 -4.42
CA LEU A 228 17.02 2.01 -3.97
C LEU A 228 17.06 0.84 -4.97
N THR A 229 15.89 0.37 -5.42
CA THR A 229 15.77 -0.78 -6.33
C THR A 229 16.42 -0.49 -7.69
N ARG A 230 16.33 0.76 -8.16
CA ARG A 230 16.88 1.20 -9.45
C ARG A 230 18.28 1.81 -9.36
N ARG A 231 18.86 1.88 -8.15
CA ARG A 231 20.16 2.53 -7.88
C ARG A 231 20.21 3.99 -8.36
N TRP A 232 19.11 4.72 -8.21
CA TRP A 232 19.05 6.13 -8.53
C TRP A 232 19.58 7.00 -7.38
N PRO A 233 20.06 8.22 -7.67
CA PRO A 233 20.40 9.18 -6.64
C PRO A 233 19.21 9.48 -5.72
N ALA A 234 19.48 9.76 -4.44
CA ALA A 234 18.44 10.10 -3.49
C ALA A 234 17.64 11.33 -3.96
N ARG A 235 16.32 11.29 -3.77
CA ARG A 235 15.34 12.35 -4.15
C ARG A 235 15.15 12.57 -5.64
N SER A 236 15.67 11.70 -6.52
CA SER A 236 15.43 11.80 -7.96
C SER A 236 14.10 11.21 -8.39
N GLY A 237 13.51 10.30 -7.59
CA GLY A 237 12.36 9.50 -7.99
C GLY A 237 11.13 10.33 -8.36
N LYS A 238 10.92 11.46 -7.66
CA LYS A 238 9.80 12.38 -7.93
C LYS A 238 9.93 13.04 -9.31
N LEU A 239 11.12 13.53 -9.67
CA LEU A 239 11.38 14.16 -10.96
C LEU A 239 11.29 13.15 -12.12
N VAL A 240 11.90 11.97 -11.94
CA VAL A 240 11.87 10.93 -12.97
C VAL A 240 10.43 10.45 -13.23
N LEU A 241 9.63 10.31 -12.17
CA LEU A 241 8.21 9.96 -12.34
C LEU A 241 7.44 11.05 -13.08
N LYS A 242 7.74 12.33 -12.85
CA LYS A 242 7.09 13.43 -13.61
C LYS A 242 7.31 13.28 -15.11
N LEU A 243 8.56 13.13 -15.54
CA LEU A 243 8.90 12.92 -16.95
C LEU A 243 8.18 11.68 -17.53
N ALA A 244 8.12 10.59 -16.75
CA ALA A 244 7.45 9.38 -17.19
C ALA A 244 5.93 9.57 -17.35
N LEU A 245 5.30 10.31 -16.44
CA LEU A 245 3.87 10.60 -16.50
C LEU A 245 3.51 11.61 -17.60
N GLU A 246 4.40 12.54 -17.93
CA GLU A 246 4.23 13.43 -19.09
C GLU A 246 4.20 12.62 -20.40
N LEU A 247 5.11 11.67 -20.57
CA LEU A 247 5.11 10.76 -21.73
C LEU A 247 3.87 9.86 -21.76
N LEU A 248 3.44 9.37 -20.59
CA LEU A 248 2.23 8.56 -20.48
C LEU A 248 0.97 9.38 -20.84
N ALA A 249 0.90 10.64 -20.40
CA ALA A 249 -0.19 11.54 -20.76
C ALA A 249 -0.24 11.77 -22.27
N ASN A 250 0.90 12.01 -22.90
CA ASN A 250 0.98 12.16 -24.36
C ASN A 250 0.49 10.89 -25.08
N HIS A 251 0.78 9.69 -24.56
CA HIS A 251 0.27 8.43 -25.13
C HIS A 251 -1.26 8.35 -25.08
N TYR A 252 -1.88 8.73 -23.96
CA TYR A 252 -3.35 8.72 -23.81
C TYR A 252 -4.06 9.86 -24.53
N GLU A 253 -3.36 10.96 -24.85
CA GLU A 253 -3.90 12.06 -25.64
C GLU A 253 -3.79 11.79 -27.16
N ALA A 254 -2.81 10.98 -27.58
CA ALA A 254 -2.55 10.68 -28.98
C ALA A 254 -3.33 9.47 -29.53
N GLY A 255 -3.92 8.64 -28.66
CA GLY A 255 -4.67 7.44 -29.03
C GLY A 255 -6.14 7.54 -28.68
#